data_AF-A0ABD0RKT1-F1
#
_entry.id   AF-A0ABD0RKT1-F1
#
_cell.length_a   1.000
_cell.length_b   1.000
_cell.length_c   1.000
_cell.angle_alpha   90.00
_cell.angle_beta   90.00
_cell.angle_gamma   90.00
#
_symmetry.space_group_name_H-M   'P 1'
#
loop_
_entity.id
_entity.type
_entity.pdbx_description
1 polymer ?
#
loop_
_entity_poly.entity_id
_entity_poly.type
_entity_poly.pdbx_seq_one_letter_code
_entity_poly.pdbx_strand_id
1 'polypeptide(L)' 'TEISAGSSVTLSCQLYSYSFGRVSCDDWIRSEGIQLFWVNQAGVKLTISDSRYQESADGLCIITVNTTLLNEDDNR' A
#
# COMPACT_ATOMS: atom_id res chain seq x y z
N THR A 1 14.81 12.87 8.37
CA THR A 1 13.97 13.46 7.32
C THR A 1 12.76 14.05 7.98
N GLU A 2 12.56 15.36 7.85
CA GLU A 2 11.35 16.01 8.35
C GLU A 2 10.24 15.84 7.31
N ILE A 3 9.04 15.51 7.76
CA ILE A 3 7.87 15.28 6.93
C ILE A 3 6.98 16.51 7.08
N SER A 4 6.77 17.26 5.99
CA SER A 4 6.01 18.51 6.00
C SER A 4 4.76 18.43 5.11
N ALA A 5 3.77 19.29 5.39
CA ALA A 5 2.61 19.47 4.53
C ALA A 5 3.04 19.84 3.10
N GLY A 6 2.31 19.32 2.11
CA GLY A 6 2.63 19.44 0.68
C GLY A 6 3.71 18.46 0.19
N SER A 7 4.37 17.71 1.07
CA SER A 7 5.33 16.69 0.67
C SER A 7 4.63 15.48 0.05
N SER A 8 5.14 15.02 -1.09
CA SER A 8 4.78 13.72 -1.66
C SER A 8 5.51 12.62 -0.92
N VAL A 9 4.76 11.69 -0.34
CA VAL A 9 5.28 10.52 0.35
C VAL A 9 4.84 9.25 -0.35
N THR A 10 5.68 8.23 -0.26
CA THR A 10 5.32 6.86 -0.64
C THR A 10 5.08 6.06 0.63
N LEU A 11 3.85 5.58 0.79
CA LEU A 11 3.50 4.62 1.83
C LEU A 11 3.66 3.21 1.27
N SER A 12 4.24 2.31 2.05
CA SER A 12 4.39 0.90 1.70
C SER A 12 3.82 0.02 2.80
N CYS A 13 3.13 -1.05 2.41
CA CYS A 13 2.64 -2.08 3.30
C CYS A 13 3.16 -3.42 2.82
N GLN A 14 3.79 -4.17 3.73
CA GLN A 14 4.27 -5.52 3.46
C GLN A 14 3.26 -6.52 3.99
N LEU A 15 2.83 -7.43 3.12
CA LEU A 15 1.98 -8.56 3.48
C LEU A 15 2.86 -9.80 3.61
N TYR A 16 3.01 -10.27 4.84
CA TYR A 16 3.77 -11.48 5.16
C TYR A 16 2.87 -12.70 5.05
N SER A 17 3.36 -13.77 4.43
CA SER A 17 2.69 -15.07 4.43
C SER A 17 3.67 -16.18 4.70
N TYR A 18 3.38 -16.97 5.75
CA TYR A 18 4.26 -18.04 6.23
C TYR A 18 4.37 -19.22 5.25
N SER A 19 3.42 -19.32 4.31
CA SER A 19 3.25 -20.51 3.45
C SER A 19 3.93 -20.39 2.08
N PHE A 20 4.47 -19.22 1.71
CA PHE A 20 4.78 -18.91 0.30
C PHE A 20 6.25 -18.60 0.01
N GLY A 21 7.18 -19.42 0.50
CA GLY A 21 8.60 -19.32 0.12
C GLY A 21 8.92 -19.54 -1.37
N ARG A 22 7.91 -19.67 -2.27
CA ARG A 22 8.09 -19.98 -3.70
C ARG A 22 7.00 -19.48 -4.68
N VAL A 23 5.92 -18.85 -4.23
CA VAL A 23 4.84 -18.42 -5.14
C VAL A 23 4.88 -16.91 -5.28
N SER A 24 4.70 -16.43 -6.51
CA SER A 24 4.64 -15.00 -6.79
C SER A 24 3.48 -14.37 -6.02
N CYS A 25 3.65 -13.11 -5.61
CA CYS A 25 2.63 -12.32 -4.95
C CYS A 25 1.36 -12.21 -5.81
N ASP A 26 1.53 -12.04 -7.12
CA ASP A 26 0.41 -11.93 -8.06
C ASP A 26 -0.38 -13.24 -8.15
N ASP A 27 0.32 -14.39 -8.22
CA ASP A 27 -0.35 -15.71 -8.24
C ASP A 27 -1.08 -15.98 -6.93
N TRP A 28 -0.48 -15.66 -5.79
CA TRP A 28 -1.10 -15.86 -4.48
C TRP A 28 -2.34 -14.98 -4.29
N ILE A 29 -2.22 -13.67 -4.57
CA ILE A 29 -3.33 -12.72 -4.47
C ILE A 29 -4.49 -13.16 -5.37
N ARG A 30 -4.21 -13.63 -6.59
CA ARG A 30 -5.24 -14.13 -7.51
C ARG A 30 -5.85 -15.45 -7.06
N SER A 31 -5.03 -16.39 -6.57
CA SER A 31 -5.49 -17.72 -6.13
C SER A 31 -6.42 -17.63 -4.91
N GLU A 32 -6.07 -16.80 -3.93
CA GLU A 32 -6.86 -16.63 -2.70
C GLU A 32 -7.94 -15.54 -2.84
N GLY A 33 -8.00 -14.83 -3.97
CA GLY A 33 -8.96 -13.75 -4.19
C GLY A 33 -8.77 -12.55 -3.26
N ILE A 34 -7.54 -12.29 -2.83
CA ILE A 34 -7.21 -11.19 -1.90
C ILE A 34 -7.33 -9.86 -2.65
N GLN A 35 -7.94 -8.86 -2.01
CA GLN A 35 -7.97 -7.49 -2.53
C GLN A 35 -7.38 -6.54 -1.50
N LEU A 36 -6.30 -5.86 -1.87
CA LEU A 36 -5.71 -4.82 -1.04
C LEU A 36 -6.19 -3.45 -1.53
N PHE A 37 -6.55 -2.59 -0.58
CA PHE A 37 -6.97 -1.23 -0.83
C PHE A 37 -6.51 -0.33 0.29
N TRP A 38 -6.21 0.92 -0.04
CA TRP A 38 -5.88 1.94 0.94
C TRP A 38 -7.16 2.56 1.49
N VAL A 39 -7.19 2.81 2.79
CA VAL A 39 -8.29 3.52 3.46
C VAL A 39 -7.73 4.72 4.20
N ASN A 40 -8.56 5.75 4.38
CA ASN A 40 -8.24 6.83 5.31
C ASN A 40 -8.51 6.39 6.76
N GLN A 41 -8.28 7.30 7.71
CA GLN A 41 -8.54 7.06 9.14
C GLN A 41 -10.00 6.73 9.45
N ALA A 42 -10.96 7.21 8.64
CA ALA A 42 -12.39 6.90 8.79
C ALA A 42 -12.80 5.55 8.15
N GLY A 43 -11.84 4.79 7.62
CA GLY A 43 -12.10 3.52 6.92
C GLY A 43 -12.67 3.68 5.52
N VAL A 44 -12.72 4.90 4.98
CA VAL A 44 -13.19 5.16 3.62
C VAL A 44 -12.11 4.74 2.64
N LYS A 45 -12.47 3.87 1.68
CA LYS A 45 -11.59 3.43 0.60
C LYS A 45 -11.13 4.63 -0.21
N LEU A 46 -9.81 4.80 -0.28
CA LEU A 46 -9.19 5.81 -1.12
C LEU A 46 -9.26 5.33 -2.58
N THR A 47 -9.81 6.17 -3.46
CA THR A 47 -9.87 5.89 -4.89
C THR A 47 -8.57 6.38 -5.53
N ILE A 48 -7.50 5.59 -5.34
CA ILE A 48 -6.15 5.95 -5.80
C ILE A 48 -5.81 5.12 -7.01
N SER A 49 -5.63 5.77 -8.15
CA SER A 49 -5.30 5.15 -9.44
C SER A 49 -3.90 4.56 -9.51
N ASP A 50 -2.98 4.99 -8.63
CA ASP A 50 -1.56 4.64 -8.70
C ASP A 50 -1.12 3.54 -7.70
N SER A 51 -2.05 2.83 -7.05
CA SER A 51 -1.66 1.70 -6.19
C SER A 51 -1.06 0.58 -7.03
N ARG A 52 0.21 0.26 -6.83
CA ARG A 52 0.92 -0.78 -7.56
C ARG A 52 1.37 -1.89 -6.61
N TYR A 53 1.10 -3.14 -7.01
CA TYR A 53 1.67 -4.33 -6.38
C TYR A 53 3.10 -4.50 -6.89
N GLN A 54 4.02 -4.79 -5.97
CA GLN A 54 5.40 -5.10 -6.26
C GLN A 54 5.85 -6.27 -5.38
N GLU A 55 6.73 -7.10 -5.92
CA GLU A 55 7.39 -8.15 -5.14
C GLU A 55 8.66 -7.59 -4.51
N SER A 56 8.84 -7.85 -3.21
CA SER A 56 10.11 -7.59 -2.55
C SER A 56 11.16 -8.65 -2.94
N ALA A 57 12.43 -8.31 -2.74
CA ALA A 57 13.55 -9.23 -2.97
C ALA A 57 13.47 -10.52 -2.13
N ASP A 58 12.72 -10.50 -1.02
CA ASP A 58 12.53 -11.64 -0.11
C ASP A 58 11.26 -12.46 -0.44
N GLY A 59 10.61 -12.19 -1.57
CA GLY A 59 9.34 -12.81 -1.96
C GLY A 59 8.13 -12.28 -1.18
N LEU A 60 8.25 -11.14 -0.50
CA LEU A 60 7.14 -10.53 0.22
C LEU A 60 6.29 -9.67 -0.71
N CYS A 61 4.98 -9.74 -0.54
CA CYS A 61 4.03 -8.88 -1.21
C CYS A 61 4.12 -7.46 -0.67
N ILE A 62 4.38 -6.48 -1.55
CA ILE A 62 4.35 -5.06 -1.18
C ILE A 62 3.29 -4.35 -1.99
N ILE A 63 2.39 -3.65 -1.31
CA ILE A 63 1.55 -2.63 -1.93
C ILE A 63 2.11 -1.26 -1.58
N THR A 64 2.26 -0.41 -2.61
CA THR A 64 2.71 0.97 -2.43
C THR A 64 1.64 1.94 -2.88
N VAL A 65 1.64 3.12 -2.26
CA VAL A 65 0.87 4.25 -2.74
C VAL A 65 1.63 5.54 -2.58
N ASN A 66 1.57 6.38 -3.61
CA ASN A 66 2.04 7.75 -3.53
C ASN A 66 0.88 8.65 -3.13
N THR A 67 1.09 9.47 -2.11
CA THR A 67 0.11 10.46 -1.67
C THR A 67 0.82 11.74 -1.27
N THR A 68 0.14 12.87 -1.42
CA THR A 68 0.61 14.15 -0.90
C THR A 68 0.02 14.37 0.48
N LEU A 69 0.85 14.78 1.43
CA LEU A 69 0.40 15.13 2.76
C LEU A 69 -0.32 16.46 2.71
N LEU A 70 -1.57 16.47 3.16
CA LEU A 70 -2.32 17.71 3.38
C LEU A 70 -2.04 18.21 4.79
N ASN A 71 -2.17 19.52 4.99
CA ASN A 71 -2.04 20.10 6.31
C ASN A 71 -3.21 19.62 7.19
N GLU A 72 -2.98 19.38 8.47
CA GLU A 72 -4.03 18.88 9.38
C GLU A 72 -5.21 19.87 9.46
N ASP A 73 -4.91 21.18 9.45
CA ASP A 73 -5.91 22.26 9.45
C ASP A 73 -6.76 22.33 8.17
N ASP A 74 -6.25 21.82 7.04
CA ASP A 74 -7.00 21.77 5.77
C ASP A 74 -7.92 20.55 5.68
N ASN A 75 -7.86 19.62 6.66
CA ASN A 75 -8.68 18.42 6.70
C ASN A 75 -9.95 18.59 7.55
N ARG A 76 -10.41 19.84 7.73
CA ARG A 76 -11.50 20.26 8.61
C ARG A 76 -12.87 20.23 7.95
#